data_AF-A0A535B6L8-F1
#
_entry.id   AF-A0A535B6L8-F1
#
_cell.length_a   1.000
_cell.length_b   1.000
_cell.length_c   1.000
_cell.angle_alpha   90.00
_cell.angle_beta   90.00
_cell.angle_gamma   90.00
#
_symmetry.space_group_name_H-M   'P 1'
#
loop_
_entity.id
_entity.type
_entity.pdbx_description
1 polymer ?
#
loop_
_entity_poly.entity_id
_entity_poly.type
_entity_poly.pdbx_seq_one_letter_code
_entity_poly.pdbx_strand_id
1 'polypeptide(L)'
;MAEETLTITDNRTGRRYEVRIRDGAIAATDLQKIVSDGPGSGLLSYDPAFLNTASCRSAITFIDGERSILRYRGYPVEELAERSTFLEVAYLLIHGELPDPTQHRVWVDAIT
;
A
#
# COMPACT_ATOMS: atom_id res chain seq x y z
N MET A 1 4.16 18.29 -16.91
CA MET A 1 3.62 16.91 -16.78
C MET A 1 2.12 17.04 -16.60
N ALA A 2 1.32 16.15 -17.20
CA ALA A 2 -0.12 16.18 -16.97
C ALA A 2 -0.41 15.99 -15.46
N GLU A 3 -1.42 16.65 -14.92
CA GLU A 3 -1.86 16.38 -13.56
C GLU A 3 -2.40 14.95 -13.48
N GLU A 4 -1.97 14.17 -12.48
CA GLU A 4 -2.47 12.80 -12.26
C GLU A 4 -3.86 12.85 -11.62
N THR A 5 -4.87 13.10 -12.44
CA THR A 5 -6.27 13.19 -12.02
C THR A 5 -7.17 12.28 -12.86
N LEU A 6 -8.29 11.91 -12.24
CA LEU A 6 -9.41 11.21 -12.86
C LEU A 6 -10.60 12.17 -12.93
N THR A 7 -11.13 12.40 -14.12
CA THR A 7 -12.38 13.14 -14.31
C THR A 7 -13.57 12.19 -14.25
N ILE A 8 -14.50 12.45 -13.33
CA ILE A 8 -15.75 11.69 -13.15
C ILE A 8 -16.92 12.57 -13.59
N THR A 9 -17.78 12.04 -14.45
CA THR A 9 -19.05 12.68 -14.81
C THR A 9 -20.20 11.91 -14.17
N ASP A 10 -20.98 12.57 -13.32
CA ASP A 10 -22.19 11.98 -12.74
C ASP A 10 -23.38 12.23 -13.66
N ASN A 11 -23.77 11.22 -14.44
CA ASN A 11 -24.86 11.33 -15.40
C ASN A 11 -26.23 11.61 -14.76
N ARG A 12 -26.40 11.39 -13.45
CA ARG A 12 -27.65 11.69 -12.73
C ARG A 12 -27.87 13.21 -12.60
N THR A 13 -26.79 13.97 -12.50
CA THR A 13 -26.80 15.43 -12.27
C THR A 13 -26.13 16.23 -13.39
N GLY A 14 -25.40 15.58 -14.30
CA GLY A 14 -24.59 16.20 -15.34
C GLY A 14 -23.29 16.84 -14.81
N ARG A 15 -23.02 16.78 -13.51
CA ARG A 15 -21.86 17.43 -12.89
C ARG A 15 -20.57 16.66 -13.15
N ARG A 16 -19.48 17.39 -13.28
CA ARG A 16 -18.13 16.85 -13.41
C ARG A 16 -17.32 17.11 -12.15
N TYR A 17 -16.50 16.13 -11.81
CA TYR A 17 -15.63 16.14 -10.64
C TYR A 17 -14.24 15.70 -11.05
N GLU A 18 -13.22 16.29 -10.45
CA GLU A 18 -11.83 15.84 -10.61
C GLU A 18 -11.35 15.24 -9.29
N VAL A 19 -10.80 14.03 -9.39
CA VAL A 19 -10.27 13.28 -8.25
C VAL A 19 -8.79 13.05 -8.48
N ARG A 20 -7.97 13.25 -7.45
CA ARG A 20 -6.52 13.04 -7.58
C ARG A 20 -6.19 11.56 -7.52
N ILE A 21 -5.30 11.13 -8.40
CA ILE A 21 -4.68 9.80 -8.36
C ILE A 21 -3.37 9.95 -7.56
N ARG A 22 -3.12 9.00 -6.65
CA ARG A 22 -1.88 8.89 -5.89
C ARG A 22 -1.51 7.41 -5.79
N ASP A 23 -0.32 7.06 -6.25
CA ASP A 23 0.20 5.68 -6.21
C ASP A 23 -0.75 4.67 -6.88
N GLY A 24 -1.34 5.10 -8.00
CA GLY A 24 -2.31 4.29 -8.76
C GLY A 24 -3.72 4.18 -8.14
N ALA A 25 -3.99 4.86 -7.02
CA ALA A 25 -5.29 4.81 -6.34
C ALA A 25 -5.94 6.20 -6.19
N ILE A 26 -7.26 6.23 -6.05
CA ILE A 26 -8.01 7.41 -5.60
C ILE A 26 -8.43 7.24 -4.13
N ALA A 27 -8.61 8.34 -3.41
CA ALA A 27 -9.17 8.27 -2.06
C ALA A 27 -10.68 8.01 -2.13
N ALA A 28 -11.16 6.96 -1.46
CA ALA A 28 -12.60 6.67 -1.40
C ALA A 28 -13.40 7.84 -0.78
N THR A 29 -12.79 8.61 0.12
CA THR A 29 -13.39 9.81 0.72
C THR A 29 -13.62 10.93 -0.29
N ASP A 30 -12.88 10.97 -1.41
CA ASP A 30 -13.16 11.94 -2.47
C ASP A 30 -14.49 11.67 -3.18
N LEU A 31 -14.97 10.41 -3.19
CA LEU A 31 -16.27 10.05 -3.76
C LEU A 31 -17.43 10.65 -2.96
N GLN A 32 -17.24 10.97 -1.67
CA GLN A 32 -18.27 11.63 -0.84
C GLN A 32 -18.64 13.03 -1.37
N LYS A 33 -17.79 13.65 -2.20
CA LYS A 33 -18.08 14.94 -2.83
C LYS A 33 -19.08 14.81 -3.97
N ILE A 34 -19.29 13.58 -4.48
CA ILE A 34 -20.21 13.27 -5.57
C ILE A 34 -21.59 13.03 -4.96
N VAL A 35 -22.44 14.04 -5.03
CA VAL A 35 -23.80 14.03 -4.48
C VAL A 35 -24.84 14.13 -5.60
N SER A 36 -25.94 13.38 -5.45
CA SER A 36 -27.15 13.56 -6.26
C SER A 36 -28.02 14.69 -5.68
N ASP A 37 -29.00 15.19 -6.45
CA ASP A 37 -29.88 16.29 -6.03
C ASP A 37 -30.92 15.92 -4.93
N GLY A 38 -30.91 14.69 -4.41
CA GLY A 38 -31.77 14.22 -3.32
C GLY A 38 -31.07 14.15 -1.95
N PRO A 39 -31.82 13.99 -0.85
CA PRO A 39 -31.25 13.81 0.48
C PRO A 39 -30.44 12.51 0.54
N GLY A 40 -29.15 12.62 0.86
CA GLY A 40 -28.26 11.47 0.98
C GLY A 40 -26.82 11.87 1.29
N SER A 41 -26.07 10.95 1.87
CA SER A 41 -24.60 11.05 1.91
C SER A 41 -24.03 10.84 0.52
N GLY A 42 -22.87 11.43 0.22
CA GLY A 42 -22.21 11.28 -1.08
C GLY A 42 -21.85 9.85 -1.45
N LEU A 43 -21.35 9.66 -2.67
CA LEU A 43 -21.07 8.34 -3.23
C LEU A 43 -20.07 7.55 -2.38
N LEU A 44 -20.34 6.25 -2.23
CA LEU A 44 -19.48 5.31 -1.52
C LEU A 44 -18.86 4.33 -2.52
N SER A 45 -17.63 3.90 -2.26
CA SER A 45 -17.05 2.73 -2.93
C SER A 45 -17.63 1.46 -2.34
N TYR A 46 -18.16 0.57 -3.18
CA TYR A 46 -18.59 -0.77 -2.78
C TYR A 46 -17.62 -1.80 -3.36
N ASP A 47 -16.76 -2.35 -2.50
CA ASP A 47 -15.73 -3.31 -2.87
C ASP A 47 -15.63 -4.41 -1.79
N PRO A 48 -16.46 -5.47 -1.90
CA PRO A 48 -16.46 -6.57 -0.93
C PRO A 48 -15.07 -7.19 -0.79
N ALA A 49 -14.62 -7.34 0.45
CA ALA A 49 -13.29 -7.88 0.78
C ALA A 49 -12.08 -7.05 0.28
N PHE A 50 -12.28 -5.79 -0.14
CA PHE A 50 -11.21 -4.85 -0.51
C PHE A 50 -10.31 -5.32 -1.66
N LEU A 51 -10.86 -6.06 -2.62
CA LEU A 51 -10.09 -6.66 -3.72
C LEU A 51 -9.42 -5.61 -4.61
N ASN A 52 -9.99 -4.41 -4.68
CA ASN A 52 -9.45 -3.28 -5.45
C ASN A 52 -9.38 -1.99 -4.60
N THR A 53 -9.15 -2.14 -3.30
CA THR A 53 -9.02 -1.01 -2.36
C THR A 53 -7.68 -1.06 -1.64
N ALA A 54 -6.81 -0.08 -1.92
CA ALA A 54 -5.59 0.11 -1.15
C ALA A 54 -5.92 0.68 0.24
N SER A 55 -5.77 -0.14 1.28
CA SER A 55 -6.13 0.23 2.66
C SER A 55 -5.06 1.06 3.38
N CYS A 56 -3.78 0.85 3.06
CA CYS A 56 -2.67 1.58 3.66
C CYS A 56 -1.49 1.72 2.70
N ARG A 57 -0.58 2.64 3.03
CA ARG A 57 0.76 2.67 2.47
C ARG A 57 1.65 1.79 3.33
N SER A 58 2.43 0.92 2.71
CA SER A 58 3.38 0.05 3.40
C SER A 58 4.74 0.12 2.73
N ALA A 59 5.79 0.03 3.55
CA ALA A 59 7.17 -0.10 3.10
C ALA A 59 7.78 -1.43 3.57
N ILE A 60 6.96 -2.41 3.96
CA ILE A 60 7.40 -3.68 4.55
C ILE A 60 7.62 -4.74 3.47
N THR A 61 6.57 -5.08 2.72
CA THR A 61 6.60 -6.17 1.74
C THR A 61 6.00 -5.73 0.42
N PHE A 62 6.59 -6.16 -0.69
CA PHE A 62 6.04 -6.00 -2.03
C PHE A 62 5.88 -7.36 -2.71
N ILE A 63 4.73 -7.56 -3.37
CA ILE A 63 4.39 -8.79 -4.07
C ILE A 63 3.91 -8.43 -5.48
N ASP A 64 4.48 -9.07 -6.49
CA ASP A 64 4.00 -9.06 -7.87
C ASP A 64 3.90 -10.52 -8.34
N GLY A 65 2.68 -11.05 -8.35
CA GLY A 65 2.42 -12.45 -8.67
C GLY A 65 2.65 -12.78 -10.15
N GLU A 66 2.42 -11.83 -11.05
CA GLU A 66 2.62 -12.05 -12.50
C GLU A 66 4.11 -12.18 -12.82
N ARG A 67 4.95 -11.39 -12.14
CA ARG A 67 6.40 -11.40 -12.32
C ARG A 67 7.14 -12.30 -11.33
N SER A 68 6.41 -13.02 -10.47
CA SER A 68 6.97 -13.87 -9.41
C SER A 68 7.97 -13.11 -8.50
N ILE A 69 7.63 -11.89 -8.10
CA ILE A 69 8.47 -11.06 -7.21
C ILE A 69 7.88 -11.08 -5.81
N LEU A 70 8.72 -11.43 -4.83
CA LEU A 70 8.48 -11.19 -3.41
C LEU A 70 9.68 -10.46 -2.80
N ARG A 71 9.44 -9.32 -2.15
CA ARG A 71 10.49 -8.52 -1.52
C ARG A 71 10.15 -8.13 -0.09
N TYR A 72 11.11 -8.21 0.81
CA TYR A 72 11.05 -7.65 2.15
C TYR A 72 11.98 -6.45 2.24
N ARG A 73 11.43 -5.28 2.59
CA ARG A 73 12.15 -3.99 2.64
C ARG A 73 12.99 -3.70 1.37
N GLY A 74 12.52 -4.19 0.23
CA GLY A 74 13.21 -4.05 -1.06
C GLY A 74 14.14 -5.20 -1.45
N TYR A 75 14.57 -6.03 -0.51
CA TYR A 75 15.43 -7.20 -0.77
C TYR A 75 14.62 -8.35 -1.36
N PRO A 76 15.08 -9.01 -2.45
CA PRO A 76 14.49 -10.26 -2.93
C PRO A 76 14.48 -11.32 -1.84
N VAL A 77 13.37 -12.05 -1.70
CA VAL A 77 13.22 -13.05 -0.63
C VAL A 77 14.23 -14.19 -0.76
N GLU A 78 14.62 -14.54 -1.98
CA GLU A 78 15.59 -15.59 -2.28
C GLU A 78 16.97 -15.24 -1.73
N GLU A 79 17.38 -13.97 -1.86
CA GLU A 79 18.64 -13.48 -1.32
C GLU A 79 18.65 -13.55 0.21
N LEU A 80 17.54 -13.13 0.84
CA LEU A 80 17.40 -13.21 2.30
C LEU A 80 17.41 -14.66 2.79
N ALA A 81 16.76 -15.57 2.08
CA ALA A 81 16.71 -16.98 2.45
C ALA A 81 18.07 -17.67 2.35
N GLU A 82 18.89 -17.31 1.36
CA GLU A 82 20.22 -17.88 1.17
C GLU A 82 21.28 -17.29 2.09
N ARG A 83 21.14 -16.02 2.48
CA ARG A 83 22.21 -15.24 3.11
C ARG A 83 21.91 -14.72 4.51
N SER A 84 20.67 -14.83 4.98
CA SER A 84 20.27 -14.29 6.27
C SER A 84 19.59 -15.34 7.14
N THR A 85 19.73 -15.18 8.44
CA THR A 85 19.03 -15.95 9.45
C THR A 85 17.62 -15.40 9.68
N PHE A 86 16.76 -16.19 10.32
CA PHE A 86 15.42 -15.74 10.70
C PHE A 86 15.47 -14.47 11.57
N LEU A 87 16.41 -14.37 12.52
CA LEU A 87 16.50 -13.22 13.41
C LEU A 87 16.96 -11.95 12.70
N GLU A 88 17.85 -12.04 11.70
CA GLU A 88 18.22 -10.90 10.85
C GLU A 88 17.03 -10.41 10.01
N VAL A 89 16.24 -11.33 9.44
CA VAL A 89 15.04 -10.98 8.68
C VAL A 89 13.96 -10.38 9.61
N ALA A 90 13.80 -10.91 10.82
CA ALA A 90 12.89 -10.33 11.81
C ALA A 90 13.30 -8.90 12.18
N TYR A 91 14.60 -8.66 12.39
CA TYR A 91 15.15 -7.33 12.61
C TYR A 91 14.85 -6.42 11.42
N LEU A 92 15.13 -6.86 10.19
CA LEU A 92 14.85 -6.13 8.94
C LEU A 92 13.39 -5.69 8.84
N LEU A 93 12.44 -6.58 9.12
CA LEU A 93 11.02 -6.28 9.02
C LEU A 93 10.59 -5.20 10.02
N ILE A 94 11.13 -5.23 11.24
CA ILE A 94 10.81 -4.27 12.30
C ILE A 94 11.52 -2.92 12.06
N HIS A 95 12.83 -2.95 11.80
CA HIS A 95 13.70 -1.78 11.80
C HIS A 95 13.89 -1.14 10.41
N GLY A 96 13.56 -1.86 9.34
CA GLY A 96 13.63 -1.35 7.97
C GLY A 96 14.93 -1.69 7.23
N GLU A 97 16.01 -2.01 7.95
CA GLU A 97 17.32 -2.36 7.40
C GLU A 97 17.90 -3.60 8.08
N LEU A 98 18.82 -4.30 7.40
CA LEU A 98 19.51 -5.45 7.98
C LEU A 98 20.42 -4.98 9.13
N PRO A 99 20.53 -5.76 10.21
CA PRO A 99 21.35 -5.35 11.34
C PRO A 99 22.84 -5.38 10.98
N ASP A 100 23.60 -4.44 11.53
CA ASP A 100 25.05 -4.56 11.62
C ASP A 100 25.46 -5.67 12.63
N PRO A 101 26.73 -6.12 12.67
CA PRO A 101 27.15 -7.19 13.57
C PRO A 101 26.90 -6.92 15.06
N THR A 102 26.96 -5.66 15.49
CA THR A 102 26.71 -5.27 16.89
C THR A 102 25.22 -5.32 17.18
N GLN A 103 24.40 -4.74 16.30
CA GLN A 103 22.93 -4.78 16.38
C GLN A 103 22.42 -6.22 16.38
N HIS A 104 22.96 -7.07 15.50
CA HIS A 104 22.58 -8.48 15.41
C HIS A 104 22.86 -9.22 16.72
N ARG A 105 24.05 -9.06 17.30
CA ARG A 105 24.38 -9.69 18.59
C ARG A 105 23.41 -9.25 19.70
N VAL A 106 23.18 -7.94 19.84
CA VAL A 106 22.26 -7.40 20.86
C VAL A 106 20.83 -7.92 20.64
N TRP A 107 20.39 -8.01 19.39
CA TRP A 107 19.07 -8.52 19.02
C TRP A 107 18.90 -10.00 19.38
N VAL A 108 19.92 -10.82 19.10
CA VAL A 108 19.93 -12.25 19.47
C VAL A 108 19.89 -12.40 20.99
N ASP A 109 20.80 -11.74 21.72
CA ASP A 109 20.87 -11.80 23.20
C ASP A 109 19.57 -11.32 23.88
N ALA A 110 18.81 -10.43 23.24
CA ALA A 110 17.53 -9.95 23.77
C ALA A 110 16.37 -10.94 23.58
N ILE A 111 16.49 -11.88 22.64
CA ILE A 111 15.43 -12.83 22.27
C ILE A 111 15.67 -14.22 22.84
N THR A 112 16.94 -14.65 22.94
CA THR A 112 17.36 -15.97 23.45
C THR A 112 18.12 -15.83 24.75
#